data_AF-A0A4V3UTC9-F1
#
_entry.id   AF-A0A4V3UTC9-F1
#
_cell.length_a   1.000
_cell.length_b   1.000
_cell.length_c   1.000
_cell.angle_alpha   90.00
_cell.angle_beta   90.00
_cell.angle_gamma   90.00
#
_symmetry.space_group_name_H-M   'P 1'
#
loop_
_entity.id
_entity.type
_entity.pdbx_description
1 polymer ?
#
loop_
_entity_poly.entity_id
_entity_poly.type
_entity_poly.pdbx_seq_one_letter_code
_entity_poly.pdbx_strand_id
1 'polypeptide(L)' 'MGKGDRKTRRGKIYRSSYGNSRAHALAPAVAGAKPTVTKAPAACKAAPRKKSA' A
#
# COMPACT_ATOMS: atom_id res chain seq x y z
N MET A 1 -3.62 19.41 -1.05
CA MET A 1 -2.50 18.44 -0.91
C MET A 1 -1.18 19.10 -1.33
N GLY A 2 -0.34 19.46 -0.35
CA GLY A 2 0.94 20.12 -0.57
C GLY A 2 2.12 19.15 -0.66
N LYS A 3 3.33 19.68 -0.91
CA LYS A 3 4.57 18.91 -1.03
C LYS A 3 4.99 18.21 0.28
N GLY A 4 4.56 18.72 1.43
CA GLY A 4 4.85 18.14 2.75
C GLY A 4 4.00 16.91 3.10
N ASP A 5 2.90 16.66 2.37
CA ASP A 5 2.00 15.57 2.74
C ASP A 5 2.48 14.22 2.20
N ARG A 6 3.00 13.41 3.13
CA ARG A 6 3.57 12.08 2.86
C ARG A 6 2.55 11.04 2.41
N LYS A 7 1.24 11.27 2.57
CA LYS A 7 0.20 10.33 2.13
C LYS A 7 -0.24 10.57 0.69
N THR A 8 0.30 11.60 0.03
CA THR A 8 -0.15 12.02 -1.30
C THR A 8 0.87 11.66 -2.37
N ARG A 9 0.39 11.48 -3.61
CA ARG A 9 1.29 11.29 -4.76
C ARG A 9 2.27 12.47 -4.92
N ARG A 10 1.79 13.71 -4.72
CA ARG A 10 2.62 14.93 -4.80
C ARG A 10 3.75 14.95 -3.76
N GLY A 11 3.46 14.66 -2.49
CA GLY A 11 4.49 14.63 -1.45
C GLY A 11 5.44 13.43 -1.55
N LYS A 12 4.99 12.30 -2.11
CA LYS A 12 5.86 11.17 -2.45
C LYS A 12 6.86 11.52 -3.56
N ILE A 13 6.40 12.21 -4.62
CA ILE A 13 7.26 12.70 -5.72
C ILE A 13 8.28 13.70 -5.20
N TYR A 14 7.86 14.72 -4.44
CA TYR A 14 8.76 15.78 -3.96
C TYR A 14 9.92 15.22 -3.11
N ARG A 15 9.64 14.17 -2.33
CA ARG A 15 10.62 13.53 -1.44
C ARG A 15 11.29 12.30 -2.06
N SER A 16 11.12 12.08 -3.36
CA SER A 16 11.70 10.96 -4.11
C SER A 16 11.47 9.57 -3.51
N SER A 17 10.38 9.40 -2.76
CA SER A 17 10.06 8.14 -2.05
C SER A 17 8.88 7.43 -2.68
N TYR A 18 8.83 6.11 -2.54
CA TYR A 18 7.71 5.29 -2.99
C TYR A 18 6.76 4.95 -1.81
N GLY A 19 5.63 4.35 -2.12
CA GLY A 19 4.63 3.90 -1.15
C GLY A 19 3.26 3.73 -1.80
N ASN A 20 2.21 3.57 -1.02
CA ASN A 20 0.88 3.23 -1.54
C ASN A 20 0.40 4.17 -2.67
N SER A 21 0.59 5.48 -2.52
CA SER A 21 0.17 6.48 -3.51
C SER A 21 1.17 6.71 -4.65
N ARG A 22 2.37 6.11 -4.59
CA ARG A 22 3.42 6.15 -5.62
C ARG A 22 4.10 4.78 -5.65
N ALA A 23 3.52 3.85 -6.41
CA ALA A 23 4.04 2.50 -6.59
C ALA A 23 5.21 2.47 -7.59
N HIS A 24 6.02 1.40 -7.54
CA HIS A 24 7.12 1.15 -8.49
C HIS A 24 6.63 0.59 -9.82
N ALA A 25 5.61 -0.25 -9.77
CA ALA A 25 4.91 -0.72 -10.95
C ALA A 25 3.66 0.15 -11.14
N LEU A 26 3.43 0.58 -12.37
CA LEU A 26 2.13 1.12 -12.76
C LEU A 26 1.13 -0.04 -12.73
N ALA A 27 0.47 -0.24 -11.59
CA ALA A 27 -0.77 -1.02 -11.60
C ALA A 27 -1.72 -0.26 -12.55
N PRO A 28 -2.25 -0.92 -13.61
CA PRO A 28 -3.11 -0.24 -14.55
C PRO A 28 -4.26 0.41 -13.79
N ALA A 29 -4.42 1.71 -14.00
CA ALA A 29 -5.47 2.48 -13.36
C ALA A 29 -6.81 1.93 -13.83
N VAL A 30 -7.50 1.16 -12.97
CA VAL A 30 -8.94 0.99 -13.09
C VAL A 30 -9.54 2.36 -12.77
N ALA A 31 -9.67 3.18 -13.81
CA ALA A 31 -10.54 4.31 -13.82
C ALA A 31 -11.98 3.77 -13.65
N GLY A 32 -12.54 3.99 -12.46
CA GLY A 32 -13.97 3.77 -12.19
C GLY A 32 -14.35 2.34 -11.77
N ALA A 33 -14.22 2.04 -10.48
CA ALA A 33 -15.13 1.09 -9.84
C ALA A 33 -15.35 1.50 -8.37
N LYS A 34 -16.63 1.50 -8.01
CA LYS A 34 -17.29 1.97 -6.78
C LYS A 34 -16.80 1.22 -5.52
N PRO A 35 -16.98 1.76 -4.30
CA PRO A 35 -16.52 1.10 -3.08
C PRO A 35 -17.36 -0.15 -2.85
N THR A 36 -16.77 -1.33 -3.02
CA THR A 36 -17.39 -2.57 -2.59
C THR A 36 -16.39 -3.43 -1.85
N VAL A 37 -16.86 -3.86 -0.69
CA VAL A 37 -16.20 -4.48 0.43
C VAL A 37 -15.63 -5.83 0.06
N THR A 38 -14.37 -6.09 0.43
CA THR A 38 -13.80 -7.33 0.98
C THR A 38 -12.27 -7.16 0.93
N LYS A 39 -11.52 -7.06 2.01
CA LYS A 39 -11.56 -7.77 3.29
C LYS A 39 -10.90 -6.86 4.34
N ALA A 40 -11.57 -6.71 5.48
CA ALA A 40 -11.04 -6.06 6.67
C ALA A 40 -9.83 -6.86 7.25
N PRO A 41 -9.09 -6.29 8.21
CA PRO A 41 -7.64 -6.38 8.33
C PRO A 41 -7.14 -7.63 9.09
N ALA A 42 -5.82 -7.80 9.03
CA ALA A 42 -4.98 -8.54 9.97
C ALA A 42 -5.00 -10.09 9.90
N ALA A 43 -3.94 -10.65 10.50
CA ALA A 43 -3.50 -12.04 10.52
C ALA A 43 -2.77 -12.48 9.23
N CYS A 44 -1.55 -13.03 9.25
CA CYS A 44 -0.81 -13.63 10.34
C CYS A 44 0.67 -13.68 9.91
N LYS A 45 1.58 -13.00 10.62
CA LYS A 45 2.95 -13.53 10.68
C LYS A 45 2.91 -14.66 11.70
N ALA A 46 2.47 -15.85 11.26
CA ALA A 46 2.68 -17.06 12.02
C ALA A 46 4.20 -17.30 12.06
N ALA A 47 4.76 -17.27 13.26
CA ALA A 47 6.12 -17.72 13.53
C ALA A 47 6.30 -19.15 12.98
N PRO A 48 7.48 -19.51 12.44
CA PRO A 48 7.73 -20.89 12.05
C PRO A 48 7.72 -21.75 13.32
N ARG A 49 6.71 -22.60 13.48
CA ARG A 49 6.67 -23.63 14.52
C ARG A 49 7.82 -24.59 14.23
N LYS A 50 8.86 -24.59 15.06
CA LYS A 50 9.85 -25.67 15.06
C LYS A 50 9.13 -26.97 15.41
N LYS A 51 9.22 -27.99 14.55
CA LYS A 51 8.89 -29.37 14.93
C LYS A 51 9.97 -29.86 15.88
N SER A 52 9.55 -30.40 17.01
CA SER A 52 10.37 -31.22 17.89
C SER A 52 10.59 -32.59 17.26
N ALA A 53 11.83 -33.04 17.28
CA ALA A 53 12.24 -34.43 17.37
C ALA A 53 13.51 -34.43 18.23
#